data_AF-A0A846ZYB6-F1
#
_entry.id   AF-A0A846ZYB6-F1
#
_cell.length_a   1.000
_cell.length_b   1.000
_cell.length_c   1.000
_cell.angle_alpha   90.00
_cell.angle_beta   90.00
_cell.angle_gamma   90.00
#
_symmetry.space_group_name_H-M   'P 1'
#
loop_
_entity.id
_entity.type
_entity.pdbx_description
1 polymer ?
#
loop_
_entity_poly.entity_id
_entity_poly.type
_entity_poly.pdbx_seq_one_letter_code
_entity_poly.pdbx_strand_id
1 'polypeptide(L)'
;MEFRVSNHAKEEMVRRSISEQHLITVMNTPPQQIVSTRGDLKAYQSIVDFGNGKMFLIRVIVNDNVEPAVVVTVYITSKIAKY
;
A
#
# COMPACT_ATOMS: atom_id res chain seq x y z
N MET A 1 10.76 2.31 -7.40
CA MET A 1 10.08 3.50 -7.95
C MET A 1 10.37 4.66 -6.99
N GLU A 2 10.61 5.88 -7.48
CA GLU A 2 10.65 7.04 -6.57
C GLU A 2 9.23 7.43 -6.16
N PHE A 3 9.00 7.65 -4.87
CA PHE A 3 7.69 8.06 -4.37
C PHE A 3 7.81 8.93 -3.13
N ARG A 4 6.78 9.72 -2.86
CA ARG A 4 6.61 10.47 -1.61
C ARG A 4 5.37 10.02 -0.86
N VAL A 5 5.43 10.06 0.46
CA VAL A 5 4.31 9.70 1.34
C VAL A 5 3.61 10.97 1.81
N SER A 6 2.31 11.07 1.54
CA SER A 6 1.50 12.20 2.03
C SER A 6 1.39 12.21 3.56
N ASN A 7 1.07 13.37 4.16
CA ASN A 7 0.87 13.46 5.61
C ASN A 7 -0.26 12.53 6.07
N HIS A 8 -1.36 12.47 5.31
CA HIS A 8 -2.45 11.54 5.58
C HIS A 8 -1.98 10.08 5.59
N ALA A 9 -1.20 9.66 4.58
CA ALA A 9 -0.66 8.30 4.56
C ALA A 9 0.27 8.00 5.76
N LYS A 10 1.09 8.98 6.19
CA LYS A 10 1.92 8.83 7.40
C LYS A 10 1.08 8.62 8.66
N GLU A 11 0.02 9.41 8.84
CA GLU A 11 -0.92 9.26 9.96
C GLU A 11 -1.61 7.89 9.93
N GLU A 12 -2.05 7.45 8.74
CA GLU A 12 -2.72 6.16 8.56
C GLU A 12 -1.80 4.97 8.82
N MET A 13 -0.51 5.11 8.49
CA MET A 13 0.53 4.13 8.82
C MET A 13 0.74 4.01 10.34
N VAL A 14 0.89 5.14 11.04
CA VAL A 14 1.02 5.16 12.50
C VAL A 14 -0.21 4.54 13.17
N ARG A 15 -1.41 4.95 12.74
CA ARG A 15 -2.69 4.47 13.29
C ARG A 15 -2.88 2.95 13.14
N ARG A 16 -2.29 2.34 12.11
CA ARG A 16 -2.45 0.91 11.77
C ARG A 16 -1.20 0.08 12.06
N SER A 17 -0.20 0.65 12.70
CA SER A 17 1.09 -0.01 12.96
C SER A 17 1.75 -0.55 11.69
N ILE A 18 1.63 0.18 10.57
CA ILE A 18 2.26 -0.17 9.30
C ILE A 18 3.62 0.51 9.26
N SER A 19 4.68 -0.28 9.43
CA SER A 19 6.05 0.23 9.28
C SER A 19 6.37 0.66 7.85
N GLU A 20 7.37 1.53 7.70
CA GLU A 20 7.91 1.93 6.41
C GLU A 20 8.41 0.74 5.57
N GLN A 21 8.93 -0.30 6.24
CA GLN A 21 9.37 -1.51 5.57
C GLN A 21 8.22 -2.22 4.85
N HIS A 22 7.01 -2.28 5.44
CA HIS A 22 5.84 -2.84 4.76
C HIS A 22 5.45 -2.05 3.52
N LEU A 23 5.51 -0.71 3.60
CA LEU A 23 5.25 0.16 2.45
C LEU A 23 6.28 -0.09 1.34
N ILE A 24 7.56 -0.12 1.70
CA ILE A 24 8.67 -0.41 0.80
C ILE A 24 8.51 -1.79 0.14
N THR A 25 8.10 -2.82 0.87
CA THR A 25 7.88 -4.16 0.30
C THR A 25 6.88 -4.13 -0.84
N VAL A 26 5.81 -3.33 -0.73
CA VAL A 26 4.77 -3.19 -1.77
C VAL A 26 5.22 -2.25 -2.90
N MET A 27 6.04 -1.25 -2.62
CA MET A 27 6.42 -0.19 -3.58
C MET A 27 7.72 -0.47 -4.35
N ASN A 28 8.68 -1.19 -3.75
CA ASN A 28 10.01 -1.47 -4.32
C ASN A 28 10.16 -2.88 -4.87
N THR A 29 9.30 -3.82 -4.46
CA THR A 29 9.07 -5.06 -5.21
C THR A 29 7.92 -4.78 -6.17
N PRO A 30 7.89 -5.28 -7.42
CA PRO A 30 6.67 -5.21 -8.20
C PRO A 30 5.51 -5.74 -7.33
N PRO A 31 4.46 -4.94 -7.09
CA PRO A 31 3.35 -5.39 -6.27
C PRO A 31 2.74 -6.62 -6.94
N GLN A 32 2.20 -7.54 -6.14
CA GLN A 32 1.56 -8.74 -6.69
C GLN A 32 0.42 -8.38 -7.63
N GLN A 33 -0.25 -7.25 -7.36
CA GLN A 33 -1.28 -6.71 -8.23
C GLN A 33 -1.32 -5.19 -8.16
N ILE A 34 -1.61 -4.57 -9.30
CA ILE A 34 -2.00 -3.16 -9.40
C ILE A 34 -3.44 -3.14 -9.88
N VAL A 35 -4.34 -2.54 -9.10
CA VAL A 35 -5.75 -2.41 -9.47
C VAL A 35 -6.16 -0.94 -9.52
N SER A 36 -6.91 -0.55 -10.54
CA SER A 36 -7.50 0.79 -10.59
C SER A 36 -8.48 1.00 -9.44
N THR A 37 -8.50 2.20 -8.87
CA THR A 37 -9.44 2.57 -7.82
C THR A 37 -10.29 3.76 -8.27
N ARG A 38 -10.59 4.70 -7.37
CA ARG A 38 -11.41 5.86 -7.68
C ARG A 38 -10.57 6.91 -8.43
N GLY A 39 -11.04 7.32 -9.61
CA GLY A 39 -10.36 8.31 -10.44
C GLY A 39 -8.98 7.81 -10.88
N ASP A 40 -7.99 8.67 -10.76
CA ASP A 40 -6.61 8.43 -11.21
C ASP A 40 -5.75 7.65 -10.21
N LEU A 41 -6.35 7.14 -9.13
CA LEU A 41 -5.64 6.43 -8.09
C LEU A 41 -5.59 4.93 -8.38
N LYS A 42 -4.45 4.31 -8.10
CA LYS A 42 -4.26 2.86 -8.19
C LYS A 42 -3.94 2.29 -6.82
N ALA A 43 -4.41 1.07 -6.55
CA ALA A 43 -4.00 0.30 -5.39
C ALA A 43 -2.90 -0.68 -5.81
N TYR A 44 -1.71 -0.42 -5.29
CA TYR A 44 -0.58 -1.34 -5.33
C TYR A 44 -0.79 -2.26 -4.13
N GLN A 45 -0.98 -3.55 -4.39
CA GLN A 45 -1.35 -4.49 -3.34
C GLN A 45 -0.56 -5.79 -3.40
N SER A 46 -0.23 -6.28 -2.21
CA SER A 46 0.46 -7.56 -2.01
C SER A 46 -0.05 -8.22 -0.74
N ILE A 47 -0.19 -9.54 -0.81
CA ILE A 47 -0.40 -10.40 0.34
C ILE A 47 0.95 -10.63 1.01
N VAL A 48 1.02 -10.34 2.31
CA VAL A 48 2.22 -10.45 3.12
C VAL A 48 1.91 -11.29 4.36
N ASP A 49 2.80 -12.20 4.71
CA ASP A 49 2.81 -12.87 6.01
C ASP A 49 3.56 -11.98 7.01
N PHE A 50 2.89 -11.63 8.11
CA PHE A 50 3.47 -10.82 9.18
C PHE A 50 4.27 -11.66 10.20
N GLY A 51 4.66 -12.89 9.84
CA GLY A 51 5.51 -13.78 10.65
C GLY A 51 4.75 -14.60 11.68
N ASN A 52 3.41 -14.56 11.66
CA ASN A 52 2.55 -15.34 12.54
C ASN A 52 1.71 -16.39 11.78
N GLY A 53 2.02 -16.62 10.50
CA GLY A 53 1.29 -17.53 9.62
C GLY A 53 -0.07 -16.98 9.16
N LYS A 54 -0.42 -15.74 9.53
CA LYS A 54 -1.62 -15.07 9.02
C LYS A 54 -1.25 -14.17 7.85
N MET A 55 -1.93 -14.42 6.75
CA MET A 55 -1.82 -13.61 5.54
C MET A 55 -2.67 -12.35 5.67
N PHE A 56 -2.10 -11.21 5.30
CA PHE A 56 -2.80 -9.94 5.20
C PHE A 56 -2.57 -9.31 3.84
N LEU A 57 -3.59 -8.67 3.29
CA LEU A 57 -3.45 -7.84 2.10
C LEU A 57 -3.05 -6.43 2.55
N ILE A 58 -1.87 -5.98 2.11
CA ILE A 58 -1.44 -4.59 2.24
C ILE A 58 -1.86 -3.86 0.97
N ARG A 59 -2.55 -2.73 1.13
CA ARG A 59 -2.97 -1.87 0.02
C ARG A 59 -2.34 -0.49 0.18
N VAL A 60 -1.58 -0.10 -0.83
CA VAL A 60 -0.97 1.23 -0.95
C VAL A 60 -1.70 1.94 -2.08
N ILE A 61 -2.40 3.01 -1.74
CA ILE A 61 -3.12 3.82 -2.72
C ILE A 61 -2.17 4.90 -3.23
N VAL A 62 -1.90 4.86 -4.53
CA VAL A 62 -0.89 5.67 -5.20
C VAL A 62 -1.55 6.52 -6.27
N ASN A 63 -1.19 7.80 -6.34
CA ASN A 63 -1.30 8.59 -7.55
C ASN A 63 0.03 8.45 -8.30
N ASP A 64 0.05 7.61 -9.32
CA ASP A 64 1.23 7.34 -10.16
C ASP A 64 1.21 8.14 -11.49
N ASN A 65 0.27 9.08 -11.63
CA ASN A 65 0.21 10.02 -12.75
C ASN A 65 1.04 11.30 -12.51
N VAL A 66 1.78 11.35 -11.40
CA VAL A 66 2.64 12.47 -11.01
C VAL A 66 4.03 11.96 -10.64
N GLU A 67 5.05 12.80 -10.85
CA GLU A 67 6.45 12.47 -10.54
C GLU A 67 7.00 13.39 -9.44
N PRO A 68 7.48 12.87 -8.30
CA PRO A 68 7.45 11.47 -7.90
C PRO A 68 6.03 11.00 -7.54
N ALA A 69 5.78 9.69 -7.71
CA ALA A 69 4.50 9.08 -7.37
C ALA A 69 4.11 9.37 -5.91
N VAL A 70 2.82 9.51 -5.64
CA VAL A 70 2.34 9.93 -4.30
C VAL A 70 1.55 8.83 -3.64
N VAL A 71 2.02 8.38 -2.48
CA VAL A 71 1.24 7.51 -1.61
C VAL A 71 0.21 8.35 -0.87
N VAL A 72 -1.05 8.15 -1.24
CA VAL A 72 -2.22 8.87 -0.70
C VAL A 72 -2.70 8.25 0.59
N THR A 73 -2.79 6.92 0.67
CA THR A 73 -3.14 6.21 1.91
C THR A 73 -2.60 4.78 1.90
N VAL A 74 -2.48 4.18 3.09
CA VAL A 74 -2.01 2.81 3.28
C VAL A 74 -2.86 2.12 4.32
N TYR A 75 -3.30 0.90 4.05
CA TYR A 75 -4.00 0.08 5.05
C TYR A 75 -3.79 -1.41 4.81
N ILE A 76 -4.09 -2.19 5.85
CA ILE A 76 -4.07 -3.65 5.82
C ILE A 76 -5.47 -4.22 6.01
N THR A 77 -5.74 -5.40 5.46
CA THR A 77 -6.98 -6.13 5.68
C THR A 77 -6.77 -7.63 5.64
N SER A 78 -7.49 -8.35 6.49
CA SER A 78 -7.59 -9.82 6.44
C SER A 78 -8.64 -10.30 5.44
N LYS A 79 -9.47 -9.41 4.87
CA LYS A 79 -10.51 -9.75 3.90
C LYS A 79 -9.93 -9.90 2.48
N ILE A 80 -8.95 -10.78 2.32
CA ILE A 80 -8.24 -11.00 1.05
C ILE A 80 -9.22 -11.36 -0.06
N ALA A 81 -10.13 -12.31 0.18
CA ALA A 81 -11.09 -12.79 -0.83
C ALA A 81 -12.08 -11.73 -1.38
N LYS A 82 -12.14 -10.55 -0.77
CA LYS A 82 -12.95 -9.43 -1.29
C LYS A 82 -12.25 -8.68 -2.44
N TYR A 83 -10.93 -8.79 -2.53
CA TYR A 83 -10.07 -7.94 -3.34
C TYR A 83 -9.20 -8.74 -4.30
#